data_AF-A0A4V2GDJ8-F1
#
_entry.id   AF-A0A4V2GDJ8-F1
#
_cell.length_a   1.000
_cell.length_b   1.000
_cell.length_c   1.000
_cell.angle_alpha   90.00
_cell.angle_beta   90.00
_cell.angle_gamma   90.00
#
_symmetry.space_group_name_H-M   'P 1'
#
loop_
_entity.id
_entity.type
_entity.pdbx_description
1 polymer ?
#
loop_
_entity_poly.entity_id
_entity_poly.type
_entity_poly.pdbx_seq_one_letter_code
_entity_poly.pdbx_strand_id
1 'polypeptide(L)'
;MASGAAALLRRPEEPRATYLELFFDLVFVFALARLSQGLLDHLSWSDAFQTLVLLLALWTVWAQTAGLTDRLDPQQPLIQLLVIATMFGTLLMAAAAPEAFGEHGLVFAGLYVATQIGRSAAVVLLLRGHEARGAFARPLFWSCVSAVPWIAGAVAHDTARGVLWALAVAVEYGGIAFGFPTPRLGRATRAAEFAISAPHLAERYRQLFIIALGELILVTGFTFSRGRFEPDRIAAVVVAFTTTALLWRIYIHRAGRLLAEAIAAAPDPFRAVIPANYAHLLMVAGIVAIAVGDELVIEHPLGHTPPAWITVILGGSALFLAGRGMFEYTVFGRVSRSRPIGVLVLAAISPAAYFLPPLLVAMAPALVLAGIAISDAARARGRPPEPPSPPGPN
;
A
#
# COMPACT_ATOMS: atom_id res chain seq x y z
N MET A 1 27.91 28.01 10.72
CA MET A 1 27.86 27.16 9.51
C MET A 1 27.12 25.89 9.89
N ALA A 2 25.92 25.65 9.35
CA ALA A 2 25.21 24.41 9.61
C ALA A 2 26.10 23.23 9.16
N SER A 3 26.27 22.20 10.00
CA SER A 3 27.01 21.01 9.61
C SER A 3 26.40 20.44 8.33
N GLY A 4 27.20 19.83 7.44
CA GLY A 4 26.70 19.28 6.17
C GLY A 4 25.50 18.34 6.33
N ALA A 5 25.37 17.68 7.49
CA ALA A 5 24.22 16.85 7.85
C ALA A 5 22.93 17.65 8.10
N ALA A 6 23.01 18.84 8.71
CA ALA A 6 21.85 19.69 8.95
C ALA A 6 21.29 20.31 7.65
N ALA A 7 22.13 20.50 6.63
CA ALA A 7 21.70 20.96 5.30
C ALA A 7 20.87 19.91 4.53
N LEU A 8 20.96 18.63 4.92
CA LEU A 8 20.20 17.55 4.31
C LEU A 8 18.77 17.43 4.87
N LEU A 9 18.46 18.08 5.99
CA LEU A 9 17.13 17.98 6.61
C LEU A 9 16.13 18.88 5.88
N ARG A 10 14.92 18.34 5.67
CA ARG A 10 13.82 19.10 5.07
C ARG A 10 13.33 20.19 6.03
N ARG A 11 13.00 21.37 5.48
CA ARG A 11 12.42 22.46 6.25
C ARG A 11 10.91 22.25 6.45
N PRO A 12 10.33 22.62 7.61
CA PRO A 12 8.90 22.44 7.89
C PRO A 12 7.95 23.18 6.94
N GLU A 13 8.43 24.21 6.23
CA GLU A 13 7.62 25.11 5.39
C GLU A 13 7.35 24.60 3.97
N GLU A 14 7.84 23.41 3.60
CA GLU A 14 7.58 22.77 2.30
C GLU A 14 6.65 21.54 2.45
N PRO A 15 5.34 21.73 2.67
CA PRO A 15 4.41 20.62 2.92
C PRO A 15 4.05 19.82 1.67
N ARG A 16 4.43 20.28 0.46
CA ARG A 16 4.05 19.64 -0.81
C ARG A 16 5.08 18.61 -1.23
N ALA A 17 4.61 17.52 -1.80
CA ALA A 17 5.52 16.57 -2.43
C ALA A 17 6.23 17.21 -3.63
N THR A 18 7.51 16.90 -3.74
CA THR A 18 8.41 17.30 -4.82
C THR A 18 8.17 16.40 -6.03
N TYR A 19 8.47 16.88 -7.24
CA TYR A 19 8.35 16.09 -8.47
C TYR A 19 9.06 14.73 -8.42
N LEU A 20 10.18 14.65 -7.69
CA LEU A 20 10.92 13.40 -7.50
C LEU A 20 10.11 12.34 -6.76
N GLU A 21 9.35 12.74 -5.73
CA GLU A 21 8.54 11.82 -4.93
C GLU A 21 7.39 11.24 -5.77
N LEU A 22 6.77 12.07 -6.61
CA LEU A 22 5.79 11.63 -7.61
C LEU A 22 6.42 10.70 -8.66
N PHE A 23 7.63 11.03 -9.14
CA PHE A 23 8.35 10.20 -10.11
C PHE A 23 8.70 8.82 -9.53
N PHE A 24 9.13 8.77 -8.27
CA PHE A 24 9.36 7.51 -7.56
C PHE A 24 8.09 6.67 -7.47
N ASP A 25 6.93 7.27 -7.18
CA ASP A 25 5.69 6.50 -7.06
C ASP A 25 5.23 5.89 -8.39
N LEU A 26 5.64 6.44 -9.54
CA LEU A 26 5.27 5.85 -10.84
C LEU A 26 5.77 4.41 -11.00
N VAL A 27 6.89 4.04 -10.38
CA VAL A 27 7.35 2.65 -10.37
C VAL A 27 6.35 1.72 -9.69
N PHE A 28 5.57 2.22 -8.73
CA PHE A 28 4.55 1.42 -8.06
C PHE A 28 3.33 1.13 -8.95
N VAL A 29 3.06 1.95 -9.98
CA VAL A 29 2.06 1.59 -11.01
C VAL A 29 2.46 0.25 -11.65
N PHE A 30 3.73 0.14 -12.06
CA PHE A 30 4.24 -1.07 -12.68
C PHE A 30 4.34 -2.23 -11.69
N ALA A 31 4.78 -1.96 -10.45
CA ALA A 31 4.90 -2.99 -9.43
C ALA A 31 3.55 -3.61 -9.09
N LEU A 32 2.51 -2.81 -8.87
CA LEU A 32 1.18 -3.31 -8.59
C LEU A 32 0.61 -4.09 -9.78
N ALA A 33 0.77 -3.58 -11.01
CA ALA A 33 0.37 -4.28 -12.23
C ALA A 33 1.05 -5.66 -12.36
N ARG A 34 2.33 -5.79 -11.97
CA ARG A 34 3.02 -7.10 -11.98
C ARG A 34 2.50 -8.06 -10.92
N LEU A 35 2.12 -7.55 -9.75
CA LEU A 35 1.53 -8.35 -8.70
C LEU A 35 0.12 -8.83 -9.07
N SER A 36 -0.71 -7.98 -9.68
CA SER A 36 -2.05 -8.38 -10.14
C SER A 36 -1.96 -9.42 -11.26
N GLN A 37 -1.06 -9.25 -12.23
CA GLN A 37 -0.83 -10.25 -13.28
C GLN A 37 -0.33 -11.59 -12.71
N GLY A 38 0.65 -11.58 -11.80
CA GLY A 38 1.12 -12.82 -11.18
C GLY A 38 0.04 -13.57 -10.40
N LEU A 39 -0.90 -12.84 -9.79
CA LEU A 39 -2.06 -13.42 -9.11
C LEU A 39 -3.13 -13.96 -10.09
N LEU A 40 -3.22 -13.39 -11.30
CA LEU A 40 -4.14 -13.83 -12.35
C LEU A 40 -3.73 -15.17 -12.98
N ASP A 41 -2.43 -15.38 -13.21
CA ASP A 41 -1.91 -16.54 -13.94
C ASP A 41 -2.36 -17.86 -13.31
N HIS A 42 -2.33 -17.95 -11.98
CA HIS A 42 -2.85 -19.08 -11.22
C HIS A 42 -3.59 -18.57 -9.98
N LEU A 43 -4.93 -18.61 -10.02
CA LEU A 43 -5.77 -18.18 -8.89
C LEU A 43 -5.84 -19.24 -7.80
N SER A 44 -4.74 -19.42 -7.06
CA SER A 44 -4.65 -20.34 -5.92
C SER A 44 -4.34 -19.62 -4.60
N TRP A 45 -4.55 -20.31 -3.47
CA TRP A 45 -4.16 -19.80 -2.15
C TRP A 45 -2.65 -19.60 -2.02
N SER A 46 -1.85 -20.40 -2.73
CA SER A 46 -0.39 -20.24 -2.78
C SER A 46 -0.03 -18.92 -3.45
N ASP A 47 -0.61 -18.62 -4.60
CA ASP A 47 -0.29 -17.42 -5.38
C ASP A 47 -0.80 -16.15 -4.69
N ALA A 48 -1.95 -16.23 -4.00
CA ALA A 48 -2.42 -15.17 -3.11
C ALA A 48 -1.43 -14.89 -1.98
N PHE A 49 -0.88 -15.93 -1.33
CA PHE A 49 0.14 -15.79 -0.30
C PHE A 49 1.44 -15.21 -0.85
N GLN A 50 1.93 -15.71 -1.99
CA GLN A 50 3.13 -15.23 -2.64
C GLN A 50 3.00 -13.75 -3.02
N THR A 51 1.88 -13.38 -3.65
CA THR A 51 1.55 -11.99 -4.00
C THR A 51 1.50 -11.10 -2.76
N LEU A 52 0.90 -11.58 -1.67
CA LEU A 52 0.87 -10.84 -0.40
C LEU A 52 2.28 -10.60 0.15
N VAL A 53 3.15 -11.61 0.16
CA VAL A 53 4.55 -11.46 0.62
C VAL A 53 5.31 -10.44 -0.22
N LEU A 54 5.16 -10.48 -1.56
CA LEU A 54 5.81 -9.53 -2.46
C LEU A 54 5.24 -8.12 -2.32
N LEU A 55 3.93 -7.97 -2.16
CA LEU A 55 3.27 -6.70 -1.88
C LEU A 55 3.79 -6.10 -0.57
N LEU A 56 3.90 -6.92 0.48
CA LEU A 56 4.43 -6.49 1.78
C LEU A 56 5.88 -6.00 1.67
N ALA A 57 6.71 -6.68 0.88
CA ALA A 57 8.09 -6.26 0.62
C ALA A 57 8.15 -4.93 -0.15
N LEU A 58 7.44 -4.82 -1.27
CA LEU A 58 7.37 -3.59 -2.08
C LEU A 58 6.80 -2.42 -1.27
N TRP A 59 5.78 -2.66 -0.46
CA TRP A 59 5.22 -1.68 0.46
C TRP A 59 6.26 -1.19 1.47
N THR A 60 7.07 -2.08 2.04
CA THR A 60 8.15 -1.69 2.95
C THR A 60 9.16 -0.78 2.26
N VAL A 61 9.52 -1.05 1.00
CA VAL A 61 10.40 -0.17 0.20
C VAL A 61 9.77 1.21 0.03
N TRP A 62 8.49 1.27 -0.33
CA TRP A 62 7.76 2.53 -0.47
C TRP A 62 7.72 3.32 0.85
N ALA A 63 7.23 2.69 1.92
CA ALA A 63 6.99 3.34 3.21
C ALA A 63 8.29 3.89 3.81
N GLN A 64 9.41 3.16 3.70
CA GLN A 64 10.69 3.65 4.16
C GLN A 64 11.25 4.78 3.28
N THR A 65 11.01 4.76 1.96
CA THR A 65 11.44 5.85 1.06
C THR A 65 10.60 7.11 1.27
N ALA A 66 9.29 6.97 1.46
CA ALA A 66 8.40 8.06 1.84
C ALA A 66 8.83 8.65 3.20
N GLY A 67 9.16 7.82 4.17
CA GLY A 67 9.72 8.28 5.46
C GLY A 67 11.09 8.95 5.33
N LEU A 68 11.94 8.52 4.38
CA LEU A 68 13.23 9.15 4.13
C LEU A 68 13.05 10.56 3.57
N THR A 69 12.21 10.70 2.54
CA THR A 69 11.95 11.96 1.84
C THR A 69 11.13 12.94 2.68
N ASP A 70 10.31 12.45 3.61
CA ASP A 70 9.68 13.27 4.64
C ASP A 70 10.71 13.99 5.54
N ARG A 71 11.83 13.33 5.86
CA ARG A 71 12.86 13.87 6.78
C ARG A 71 14.02 14.58 6.08
N LEU A 72 14.41 14.08 4.91
CA LEU A 72 15.55 14.58 4.15
C LEU A 72 15.07 15.32 2.91
N ASP A 73 15.69 16.47 2.63
CA ASP A 73 15.32 17.33 1.50
C ASP A 73 15.62 16.62 0.15
N PRO A 74 14.59 16.28 -0.65
CA PRO A 74 14.78 15.65 -1.96
C PRO A 74 15.29 16.63 -3.03
N GLN A 75 15.52 17.92 -2.72
CA GLN A 75 16.23 18.84 -3.60
C GLN A 75 17.75 18.66 -3.53
N GLN A 76 18.26 18.00 -2.49
CA GLN A 76 19.69 17.73 -2.34
C GLN A 76 20.15 16.64 -3.33
N PRO A 77 21.20 16.88 -4.15
CA PRO A 77 21.62 15.94 -5.20
C PRO A 77 21.93 14.52 -4.70
N LEU A 78 22.48 14.38 -3.50
CA LEU A 78 22.76 13.08 -2.89
C LEU A 78 21.48 12.31 -2.53
N ILE A 79 20.46 13.02 -2.02
CA ILE A 79 19.16 12.42 -1.71
C ILE A 79 18.43 12.07 -3.01
N GLN A 80 18.51 12.92 -4.03
CA GLN A 80 17.98 12.64 -5.37
C GLN A 80 18.57 11.35 -5.93
N LEU A 81 19.89 11.20 -5.90
CA LEU A 81 20.56 10.00 -6.39
C LEU A 81 20.11 8.75 -5.62
N LEU A 82 19.97 8.84 -4.30
CA LEU A 82 19.50 7.72 -3.47
C LEU A 82 18.05 7.31 -3.81
N VAL A 83 17.16 8.28 -4.00
CA VAL A 83 15.76 8.01 -4.38
C VAL A 83 15.70 7.42 -5.80
N ILE A 84 16.47 7.95 -6.75
CA ILE A 84 16.54 7.41 -8.13
C ILE A 84 17.11 5.99 -8.13
N ALA A 85 18.17 5.71 -7.36
CA ALA A 85 18.72 4.36 -7.23
C ALA A 85 17.71 3.39 -6.59
N THR A 86 16.96 3.86 -5.58
CA THR A 86 15.87 3.09 -4.96
C THR A 86 14.75 2.82 -5.95
N MET A 87 14.38 3.82 -6.77
CA MET A 87 13.38 3.70 -7.83
C MET A 87 13.80 2.63 -8.85
N PHE A 88 15.04 2.68 -9.32
CA PHE A 88 15.58 1.72 -10.27
C PHE A 88 15.63 0.30 -9.67
N GLY A 89 16.10 0.16 -8.43
CA GLY A 89 16.07 -1.13 -7.71
C GLY A 89 14.66 -1.70 -7.59
N THR A 90 13.68 -0.85 -7.25
CA THR A 90 12.27 -1.23 -7.15
C THR A 90 11.68 -1.63 -8.50
N LEU A 91 12.04 -0.96 -9.59
CA LEU A 91 11.63 -1.33 -10.94
C LEU A 91 12.14 -2.73 -11.32
N LEU A 92 13.43 -3.01 -11.06
CA LEU A 92 14.02 -4.32 -11.32
C LEU A 92 13.40 -5.42 -10.45
N MET A 93 13.12 -5.12 -9.17
CA MET A 93 12.39 -6.04 -8.28
C MET A 93 11.00 -6.35 -8.81
N ALA A 94 10.24 -5.32 -9.23
CA ALA A 94 8.91 -5.49 -9.81
C ALA A 94 8.95 -6.32 -11.10
N ALA A 95 9.99 -6.17 -11.93
CA ALA A 95 10.18 -6.98 -13.13
C ALA A 95 10.46 -8.45 -12.80
N ALA A 96 11.19 -8.72 -11.72
CA ALA A 96 11.48 -10.07 -11.22
C ALA A 96 10.32 -10.69 -10.39
N ALA A 97 9.33 -9.90 -9.99
CA ALA A 97 8.28 -10.31 -9.06
C ALA A 97 7.45 -11.53 -9.54
N PRO A 98 7.01 -11.63 -10.81
CA PRO A 98 6.20 -12.76 -11.28
C PRO A 98 6.84 -14.12 -11.07
N GLU A 99 8.18 -14.20 -11.14
CA GLU A 99 8.94 -15.43 -10.97
C GLU A 99 9.83 -15.42 -9.71
N ALA A 100 9.55 -14.54 -8.75
CA ALA A 100 10.33 -14.42 -7.52
C ALA A 100 10.29 -15.72 -6.68
N PHE A 101 9.19 -16.46 -6.72
CA PHE A 101 9.09 -17.77 -6.08
C PHE A 101 9.64 -18.93 -6.94
N GLY A 102 10.09 -18.64 -8.18
CA GLY A 102 10.73 -19.56 -9.10
C GLY A 102 12.20 -19.21 -9.36
N GLU A 103 12.59 -19.02 -10.62
CA GLU A 103 14.00 -18.82 -11.02
C GLU A 103 14.56 -17.47 -10.54
N HIS A 104 13.72 -16.44 -10.46
CA HIS A 104 14.14 -15.07 -10.17
C HIS A 104 14.25 -14.73 -8.66
N GLY A 105 14.15 -15.72 -7.77
CA GLY A 105 14.14 -15.49 -6.31
C GLY A 105 15.40 -14.80 -5.78
N LEU A 106 16.58 -15.17 -6.26
CA LEU A 106 17.85 -14.52 -5.89
C LEU A 106 17.93 -13.08 -6.40
N VAL A 107 17.42 -12.82 -7.61
CA VAL A 107 17.37 -11.48 -8.18
C VAL A 107 16.45 -10.59 -7.34
N PHE A 108 15.24 -11.07 -7.04
CA PHE A 108 14.28 -10.33 -6.21
C PHE A 108 14.83 -10.04 -4.82
N ALA A 109 15.26 -11.08 -4.09
CA ALA A 109 15.75 -10.91 -2.71
C ALA A 109 17.05 -10.09 -2.66
N GLY A 110 17.97 -10.29 -3.61
CA GLY A 110 19.20 -9.53 -3.71
C GLY A 110 18.95 -8.04 -3.95
N LEU A 111 18.06 -7.69 -4.89
CA LEU A 111 17.68 -6.31 -5.15
C LEU A 111 16.93 -5.68 -3.98
N TYR A 112 16.03 -6.44 -3.33
CA TYR A 112 15.33 -5.99 -2.12
C TYR A 112 16.30 -5.60 -1.02
N VAL A 113 17.21 -6.54 -0.66
CA VAL A 113 18.21 -6.35 0.39
C VAL A 113 19.17 -5.21 0.03
N ALA A 114 19.68 -5.17 -1.20
CA ALA A 114 20.58 -4.12 -1.66
C ALA A 114 19.92 -2.73 -1.60
N THR A 115 18.66 -2.63 -2.00
CA THR A 115 17.89 -1.37 -1.95
C THR A 115 17.66 -0.91 -0.51
N GLN A 116 17.20 -1.80 0.35
CA GLN A 116 16.88 -1.49 1.75
C GLN A 116 18.12 -1.15 2.59
N ILE A 117 19.16 -1.99 2.52
CA ILE A 117 20.41 -1.79 3.26
C ILE A 117 21.20 -0.64 2.65
N GLY A 118 21.36 -0.60 1.32
CA GLY A 118 22.15 0.43 0.64
C GLY A 118 21.66 1.84 0.93
N ARG A 119 20.34 2.07 0.77
CA ARG A 119 19.70 3.35 1.08
C ARG A 119 19.91 3.74 2.56
N SER A 120 19.58 2.82 3.47
CA SER A 120 19.63 3.11 4.91
C SER A 120 21.06 3.31 5.41
N ALA A 121 22.03 2.52 4.90
CA ALA A 121 23.44 2.66 5.22
C ALA A 121 24.01 4.00 4.71
N ALA A 122 23.68 4.39 3.47
CA ALA A 122 24.11 5.67 2.91
C ALA A 122 23.64 6.84 3.78
N VAL A 123 22.37 6.85 4.20
CA VAL A 123 21.85 7.91 5.10
C VAL A 123 22.53 7.89 6.47
N VAL A 124 22.74 6.72 7.07
CA VAL A 124 23.44 6.60 8.36
C VAL A 124 24.88 7.12 8.29
N LEU A 125 25.53 6.97 7.13
CA LEU A 125 26.87 7.51 6.87
C LEU A 125 26.84 9.04 6.66
N LEU A 126 25.87 9.56 5.93
CA LEU A 126 25.69 11.00 5.69
C LEU A 126 25.35 11.76 6.98
N LEU A 127 24.59 11.14 7.89
CA LEU A 127 24.19 11.72 9.18
C LEU A 127 25.17 11.41 10.32
N ARG A 128 26.44 11.09 10.02
CA ARG A 128 27.46 10.85 11.06
C ARG A 128 27.58 12.05 12.00
N GLY A 129 27.47 11.79 13.30
CA GLY A 129 27.54 12.82 14.35
C GLY A 129 26.25 13.63 14.55
N HIS A 130 25.19 13.36 13.78
CA HIS A 130 23.89 14.04 13.92
C HIS A 130 22.90 13.20 14.75
N GLU A 131 22.05 13.85 15.55
CA GLU A 131 21.08 13.18 16.43
C GLU A 131 20.06 12.34 15.66
N ALA A 132 19.67 12.80 14.46
CA ALA A 132 18.76 12.11 13.54
C ALA A 132 19.29 10.74 13.03
N ARG A 133 20.59 10.43 13.22
CA ARG A 133 21.19 9.16 12.78
C ARG A 133 20.49 7.93 13.37
N GLY A 134 20.03 8.03 14.63
CA GLY A 134 19.34 6.93 15.31
C GLY A 134 18.06 6.51 14.59
N ALA A 135 17.33 7.45 13.98
CA ALA A 135 16.08 7.18 13.27
C ALA A 135 16.29 6.29 12.02
N PHE A 136 17.47 6.34 11.40
CA PHE A 136 17.81 5.53 10.22
C PHE A 136 18.65 4.29 10.57
N ALA A 137 19.43 4.35 11.66
CA ALA A 137 20.23 3.21 12.12
C ALA A 137 19.37 2.04 12.63
N ARG A 138 18.21 2.33 13.24
CA ARG A 138 17.29 1.27 13.71
C ARG A 138 16.65 0.50 12.55
N PRO A 139 15.99 1.12 11.55
CA PRO A 139 15.53 0.42 10.35
C PRO A 139 16.64 -0.32 9.61
N LEU A 140 17.86 0.26 9.53
CA LEU A 140 19.02 -0.42 8.95
C LEU A 140 19.33 -1.74 9.69
N PHE A 141 19.40 -1.71 11.02
CA PHE A 141 19.65 -2.92 11.82
C PHE A 141 18.61 -4.00 11.51
N TRP A 142 17.32 -3.65 11.54
CA TRP A 142 16.24 -4.59 11.26
C TRP A 142 16.24 -5.09 9.81
N SER A 143 16.65 -4.25 8.85
CA SER A 143 16.85 -4.66 7.45
C SER A 143 18.01 -5.65 7.30
N CYS A 144 19.08 -5.51 8.08
CA CYS A 144 20.16 -6.49 8.12
C CYS A 144 19.71 -7.82 8.75
N VAL A 145 18.85 -7.77 9.77
CA VAL A 145 18.27 -8.99 10.38
C VAL A 145 17.33 -9.69 9.41
N SER A 146 16.45 -8.95 8.71
CA SER A 146 15.53 -9.52 7.72
C SER A 146 16.22 -9.98 6.43
N ALA A 147 17.39 -9.41 6.10
CA ALA A 147 18.17 -9.84 4.95
C ALA A 147 18.58 -11.32 5.03
N VAL A 148 18.83 -11.85 6.23
CA VAL A 148 19.20 -13.26 6.42
C VAL A 148 18.10 -14.21 5.90
N PRO A 149 16.85 -14.15 6.38
CA PRO A 149 15.78 -15.00 5.84
C PRO A 149 15.40 -14.66 4.39
N TRP A 150 15.54 -13.42 3.91
CA TRP A 150 15.34 -13.10 2.49
C TRP A 150 16.31 -13.85 1.58
N ILE A 151 17.61 -13.76 1.86
CA ILE A 151 18.66 -14.42 1.07
C ILE A 151 18.63 -15.94 1.28
N ALA A 152 18.42 -16.41 2.51
CA ALA A 152 18.26 -17.85 2.79
C ALA A 152 17.06 -18.44 2.03
N GLY A 153 15.93 -17.72 1.98
CA GLY A 153 14.76 -18.14 1.22
C GLY A 153 15.01 -18.15 -0.28
N ALA A 154 15.84 -17.24 -0.78
CA ALA A 154 16.17 -17.15 -2.20
C ALA A 154 17.06 -18.30 -2.70
N VAL A 155 17.94 -18.83 -1.85
CA VAL A 155 18.70 -20.06 -2.14
C VAL A 155 17.91 -21.33 -1.85
N ALA A 156 16.84 -21.23 -1.04
CA ALA A 156 15.94 -22.34 -0.77
C ALA A 156 14.92 -22.55 -1.90
N HIS A 157 14.28 -23.72 -1.90
CA HIS A 157 13.27 -24.14 -2.87
C HIS A 157 11.90 -24.34 -2.22
N ASP A 158 10.85 -24.30 -3.04
CA ASP A 158 9.47 -24.64 -2.69
C ASP A 158 8.95 -23.92 -1.43
N THR A 159 8.28 -24.66 -0.55
CA THR A 159 7.68 -24.16 0.68
C THR A 159 8.68 -23.50 1.62
N ALA A 160 9.94 -23.94 1.63
CA ALA A 160 10.96 -23.36 2.50
C ALA A 160 11.23 -21.90 2.15
N ARG A 161 11.21 -21.54 0.86
CA ARG A 161 11.31 -20.14 0.40
C ARG A 161 10.18 -19.30 0.97
N GLY A 162 8.93 -19.77 0.85
CA GLY A 162 7.76 -19.06 1.35
C GLY A 162 7.78 -18.83 2.86
N VAL A 163 8.16 -19.86 3.64
CA VAL A 163 8.29 -19.74 5.10
C VAL A 163 9.38 -18.74 5.47
N LEU A 164 10.54 -18.79 4.81
CA LEU A 164 11.66 -17.88 5.09
C LEU A 164 11.31 -16.44 4.71
N TRP A 165 10.68 -16.20 3.56
CA TRP A 165 10.28 -14.85 3.17
C TRP A 165 9.15 -14.30 4.04
N ALA A 166 8.19 -15.13 4.46
CA ALA A 166 7.20 -14.73 5.47
C ALA A 166 7.85 -14.39 6.81
N LEU A 167 8.87 -15.15 7.24
CA LEU A 167 9.65 -14.81 8.44
C LEU A 167 10.37 -13.47 8.27
N ALA A 168 10.97 -13.21 7.10
CA ALA A 168 11.65 -11.95 6.80
C ALA A 168 10.69 -10.75 6.91
N VAL A 169 9.51 -10.87 6.30
CA VAL A 169 8.43 -9.89 6.41
C VAL A 169 7.98 -9.73 7.87
N ALA A 170 7.76 -10.83 8.60
CA ALA A 170 7.34 -10.78 10.00
C ALA A 170 8.37 -10.06 10.89
N VAL A 171 9.67 -10.23 10.62
CA VAL A 171 10.75 -9.51 11.31
C VAL A 171 10.66 -8.00 11.05
N GLU A 172 10.44 -7.58 9.81
CA GLU A 172 10.38 -6.15 9.45
C GLU A 172 9.14 -5.46 10.02
N TYR A 173 7.98 -6.07 9.83
CA TYR A 173 6.71 -5.54 10.33
C TYR A 173 6.61 -5.62 11.85
N GLY A 174 7.18 -6.66 12.47
CA GLY A 174 7.38 -6.72 13.92
C GLY A 174 8.30 -5.61 14.41
N GLY A 175 9.40 -5.35 13.71
CA GLY A 175 10.27 -4.20 13.93
C GLY A 175 9.48 -2.89 13.94
N ILE A 176 8.65 -2.63 12.92
CA ILE A 176 7.80 -1.43 12.85
C ILE A 176 6.81 -1.37 14.02
N ALA A 177 6.07 -2.46 14.26
CA ALA A 177 5.00 -2.53 15.27
C ALA A 177 5.52 -2.28 16.70
N PHE A 178 6.74 -2.74 17.01
CA PHE A 178 7.36 -2.56 18.32
C PHE A 178 8.27 -1.32 18.43
N GLY A 179 8.29 -0.46 17.41
CA GLY A 179 9.09 0.77 17.40
C GLY A 179 10.59 0.50 17.30
N PHE A 180 10.98 -0.49 16.49
CA PHE A 180 12.33 -0.94 16.21
C PHE A 180 13.20 -1.06 17.47
N PRO A 181 12.93 -2.02 18.38
CA PRO A 181 13.77 -2.22 19.55
C PRO A 181 15.16 -2.68 19.11
N THR A 182 16.14 -1.78 19.13
CA THR A 182 17.50 -2.06 18.67
C THR A 182 18.46 -2.11 19.85
N PRO A 183 19.33 -3.14 19.95
CA PRO A 183 20.34 -3.21 21.00
C PRO A 183 21.16 -1.91 21.08
N ARG A 184 21.40 -1.42 22.30
CA ARG A 184 22.12 -0.16 22.63
C ARG A 184 21.42 1.15 22.21
N LEU A 185 20.60 1.16 21.15
CA LEU A 185 19.86 2.36 20.69
C LEU A 185 18.45 2.47 21.29
N GLY A 186 17.96 1.41 21.94
CA GLY A 186 16.62 1.35 22.50
C GLY A 186 15.52 1.36 21.43
N ARG A 187 14.28 1.58 21.87
CA ARG A 187 13.13 1.79 20.98
C ARG A 187 13.09 3.23 20.47
N ALA A 188 12.48 3.40 19.31
CA ALA A 188 11.98 4.68 18.82
C ALA A 188 10.94 5.24 19.81
N THR A 189 11.34 6.14 20.72
CA THR A 189 10.47 6.68 21.78
C THR A 189 10.39 8.21 21.82
N ARG A 190 11.24 8.94 21.06
CA ARG A 190 11.25 10.41 21.10
C ARG A 190 10.56 11.03 19.90
N ALA A 191 9.65 11.95 20.16
CA ALA A 191 9.07 12.85 19.15
C ALA A 191 10.14 13.58 18.30
N ALA A 192 11.31 13.89 18.88
CA ALA A 192 12.43 14.53 18.17
C ALA A 192 13.10 13.64 17.10
N GLU A 193 13.03 12.30 17.22
CA GLU A 193 13.51 11.38 16.18
C GLU A 193 12.46 11.21 15.04
N PHE A 194 11.24 11.66 15.28
CA PHE A 194 10.06 11.53 14.43
C PHE A 194 9.35 12.87 14.24
N ALA A 195 10.11 13.92 13.92
CA ALA A 195 9.55 15.13 13.34
C ALA A 195 8.98 14.79 11.95
N ILE A 196 7.87 14.05 11.93
CA ILE A 196 7.13 13.64 10.76
C ILE A 196 6.26 14.83 10.36
N SER A 197 6.35 15.25 9.11
CA SER A 197 5.39 16.23 8.59
C SER A 197 4.09 15.50 8.29
N ALA A 198 3.16 15.52 9.26
CA ALA A 198 1.84 14.91 9.10
C ALA A 198 1.11 15.33 7.80
N PRO A 199 1.17 16.62 7.35
CA PRO A 199 0.65 17.03 6.05
C PRO A 199 1.36 16.35 4.88
N HIS A 200 2.69 16.27 4.91
CA HIS A 200 3.46 15.67 3.83
C HIS A 200 3.19 14.18 3.70
N LEU A 201 3.23 13.44 4.82
CA LEU A 201 2.97 12.01 4.82
C LEU A 201 1.54 11.68 4.34
N ALA A 202 0.55 12.47 4.77
CA ALA A 202 -0.82 12.32 4.28
C ALA A 202 -0.92 12.54 2.77
N GLU A 203 -0.20 13.53 2.25
CA GLU A 203 -0.10 13.81 0.82
C GLU A 203 0.53 12.64 0.06
N ARG A 204 1.63 12.05 0.58
CA ARG A 204 2.28 10.87 -0.03
C ARG A 204 1.33 9.66 -0.10
N TYR A 205 0.59 9.36 0.97
CA TYR A 205 -0.41 8.30 0.94
C TYR A 205 -1.51 8.55 -0.09
N ARG A 206 -1.98 9.80 -0.20
CA ARG A 206 -2.98 10.19 -1.19
C ARG A 206 -2.46 10.01 -2.63
N GLN A 207 -1.20 10.36 -2.87
CA GLN A 207 -0.55 10.20 -4.18
C GLN A 207 -0.43 8.74 -4.57
N LEU A 208 0.10 7.91 -3.66
CA LEU A 208 0.21 6.46 -3.88
C LEU A 208 -1.17 5.85 -4.13
N PHE A 209 -2.20 6.27 -3.38
CA PHE A 209 -3.55 5.78 -3.58
C PHE A 209 -4.11 6.14 -4.97
N ILE A 210 -3.88 7.37 -5.45
CA ILE A 210 -4.26 7.75 -6.82
C ILE A 210 -3.51 6.91 -7.85
N ILE A 211 -2.25 6.58 -7.60
CA ILE A 211 -1.43 5.72 -8.44
C ILE A 211 -1.97 4.28 -8.49
N ALA A 212 -2.38 3.73 -7.35
CA ALA A 212 -3.04 2.43 -7.28
C ALA A 212 -4.38 2.43 -8.05
N LEU A 213 -5.16 3.51 -7.99
CA LEU A 213 -6.36 3.65 -8.85
C LEU A 213 -6.00 3.76 -10.34
N GLY A 214 -4.86 4.36 -10.66
CA GLY A 214 -4.34 4.42 -12.03
C GLY A 214 -4.07 3.03 -12.61
N GLU A 215 -3.60 2.08 -11.79
CA GLU A 215 -3.46 0.68 -12.17
C GLU A 215 -4.80 0.07 -12.64
N LEU A 216 -5.89 0.26 -11.89
CA LEU A 216 -7.22 -0.24 -12.27
C LEU A 216 -7.67 0.29 -13.64
N ILE A 217 -7.42 1.58 -13.91
CA ILE A 217 -7.72 2.21 -15.20
C ILE A 217 -6.89 1.57 -16.31
N LEU A 218 -5.59 1.35 -16.06
CA LEU A 218 -4.69 0.73 -17.04
C LEU A 218 -5.09 -0.71 -17.35
N VAL A 219 -5.33 -1.53 -16.32
CA VAL A 219 -5.77 -2.93 -16.48
C VAL A 219 -7.08 -2.98 -17.25
N THR A 220 -8.10 -2.23 -16.82
CA THR A 220 -9.40 -2.12 -17.52
C THR A 220 -9.21 -1.74 -19.01
N GLY A 221 -8.40 -0.72 -19.29
CA GLY A 221 -8.15 -0.25 -20.64
C GLY A 221 -7.41 -1.26 -21.52
N PHE A 222 -6.32 -1.86 -20.99
CA PHE A 222 -5.54 -2.86 -21.71
C PHE A 222 -6.37 -4.10 -21.99
N THR A 223 -7.05 -4.67 -20.99
CA THR A 223 -7.88 -5.86 -21.15
C THR A 223 -9.00 -5.62 -22.16
N PHE A 224 -9.67 -4.46 -22.11
CA PHE A 224 -10.72 -4.15 -23.07
C PHE A 224 -10.18 -4.07 -24.51
N SER A 225 -9.03 -3.41 -24.69
CA SER A 225 -8.39 -3.17 -26.00
C SER A 225 -7.89 -4.44 -26.71
N ARG A 226 -7.63 -5.53 -25.98
CA ARG A 226 -7.17 -6.81 -26.57
C ARG A 226 -8.27 -7.59 -27.30
N GLY A 227 -9.54 -7.30 -27.05
CA GLY A 227 -10.67 -8.06 -27.59
C GLY A 227 -11.65 -7.20 -28.39
N ARG A 228 -12.83 -7.76 -28.69
CA ARG A 228 -13.89 -7.09 -29.46
C ARG A 228 -14.72 -6.15 -28.59
N PHE A 229 -15.29 -5.11 -29.19
CA PHE A 229 -16.16 -4.13 -28.55
C PHE A 229 -17.60 -4.66 -28.45
N GLU A 230 -17.79 -5.76 -27.72
CA GLU A 230 -19.09 -6.41 -27.54
C GLU A 230 -19.87 -5.75 -26.38
N PRO A 231 -21.23 -5.68 -26.43
CA PRO A 231 -22.03 -4.92 -25.45
C PRO A 231 -21.84 -5.35 -24.00
N ASP A 232 -21.65 -6.64 -23.75
CA ASP A 232 -21.37 -7.26 -22.46
C ASP A 232 -19.99 -6.89 -21.92
N ARG A 233 -18.96 -6.86 -22.78
CA ARG A 233 -17.63 -6.34 -22.40
C ARG A 233 -17.65 -4.84 -22.11
N ILE A 234 -18.43 -4.07 -22.88
CA ILE A 234 -18.65 -2.65 -22.59
C ILE A 234 -19.32 -2.48 -21.22
N ALA A 235 -20.33 -3.29 -20.91
CA ALA A 235 -20.98 -3.28 -19.60
C ALA A 235 -19.99 -3.62 -18.47
N ALA A 236 -19.13 -4.63 -18.65
CA ALA A 236 -18.07 -4.98 -17.71
C ALA A 236 -17.11 -3.80 -17.46
N VAL A 237 -16.65 -3.12 -18.51
CA VAL A 237 -15.81 -1.92 -18.40
C VAL A 237 -16.52 -0.79 -17.66
N VAL A 238 -17.81 -0.57 -17.91
CA VAL A 238 -18.60 0.44 -17.19
C VAL A 238 -18.68 0.10 -15.71
N VAL A 239 -18.86 -1.18 -15.34
CA VAL A 239 -18.87 -1.63 -13.94
C VAL A 239 -17.49 -1.44 -13.30
N ALA A 240 -16.40 -1.87 -13.94
CA ALA A 240 -15.02 -1.70 -13.45
C ALA A 240 -14.64 -0.21 -13.25
N PHE A 241 -14.96 0.64 -14.22
CA PHE A 241 -14.74 2.08 -14.13
C PHE A 241 -15.59 2.72 -13.01
N THR A 242 -16.86 2.30 -12.88
CA THR A 242 -17.74 2.78 -11.81
C THR A 242 -17.19 2.38 -10.44
N THR A 243 -16.74 1.13 -10.28
CA THR A 243 -16.06 0.65 -9.07
C THR A 243 -14.85 1.53 -8.76
N THR A 244 -13.96 1.74 -9.71
CA THR A 244 -12.76 2.61 -9.56
C THR A 244 -13.13 4.02 -9.10
N ALA A 245 -14.14 4.64 -9.72
CA ALA A 245 -14.64 5.97 -9.35
C ALA A 245 -15.24 5.99 -7.92
N LEU A 246 -15.92 4.92 -7.51
CA LEU A 246 -16.47 4.78 -6.16
C LEU A 246 -15.38 4.59 -5.10
N LEU A 247 -14.34 3.80 -5.39
CA LEU A 247 -13.16 3.65 -4.51
C LEU A 247 -12.52 5.01 -4.25
N TRP A 248 -12.27 5.78 -5.32
CA TRP A 248 -11.78 7.16 -5.23
C TRP A 248 -12.69 8.03 -4.37
N ARG A 249 -14.00 7.99 -4.63
CA ARG A 249 -14.98 8.80 -3.92
C ARG A 249 -15.02 8.49 -2.43
N ILE A 250 -14.97 7.22 -2.05
CA ILE A 250 -15.00 6.73 -0.66
C ILE A 250 -13.69 7.06 0.08
N TYR A 251 -12.56 6.99 -0.61
CA TYR A 251 -11.25 7.35 -0.04
C TYR A 251 -11.17 8.85 0.26
N ILE A 252 -11.48 9.70 -0.73
CA ILE A 252 -11.34 11.16 -0.59
C ILE A 252 -12.39 11.78 0.34
N HIS A 253 -13.46 11.05 0.65
CA HIS A 253 -14.50 11.54 1.55
C HIS A 253 -13.99 11.64 3.01
N ARG A 254 -13.89 12.89 3.50
CA ARG A 254 -13.52 13.32 4.86
C ARG A 254 -12.16 12.81 5.35
N ALA A 255 -12.01 11.50 5.59
CA ALA A 255 -10.82 10.91 6.21
C ALA A 255 -9.54 11.15 5.39
N GLY A 256 -9.60 11.04 4.06
CA GLY A 256 -8.44 11.30 3.20
C GLY A 256 -7.94 12.75 3.23
N ARG A 257 -8.75 13.69 3.73
CA ARG A 257 -8.37 15.11 3.88
C ARG A 257 -7.91 15.46 5.30
N LEU A 258 -8.38 14.71 6.29
CA LEU A 258 -8.19 15.02 7.72
C LEU A 258 -7.06 14.22 8.36
N LEU A 259 -6.37 13.36 7.62
CA LEU A 259 -5.28 12.53 8.16
C LEU A 259 -4.17 13.38 8.81
N ALA A 260 -3.77 14.47 8.14
CA ALA A 260 -2.75 15.37 8.67
C ALA A 260 -3.16 15.99 10.02
N GLU A 261 -4.41 16.46 10.10
CA GLU A 261 -4.96 17.05 11.32
C GLU A 261 -5.15 16.00 12.42
N ALA A 262 -5.54 14.77 12.08
CA ALA A 262 -5.65 13.66 13.03
C ALA A 262 -4.31 13.23 13.62
N ILE A 263 -3.26 13.12 12.79
CA ILE A 263 -1.92 12.81 13.28
C ILE A 263 -1.40 13.95 14.17
N ALA A 264 -1.64 15.21 13.80
CA ALA A 264 -1.24 16.37 14.59
C ALA A 264 -1.99 16.46 15.94
N ALA A 265 -3.26 16.04 15.97
CA ALA A 265 -4.08 15.99 17.18
C ALA A 265 -3.84 14.75 18.06
N ALA A 266 -3.08 13.76 17.57
CA ALA A 266 -2.85 12.52 18.29
C ALA A 266 -1.90 12.73 19.49
N PRO A 267 -2.16 12.08 20.65
CA PRO A 267 -1.27 12.13 21.81
C PRO A 267 0.14 11.61 21.52
N ASP A 268 0.24 10.63 20.62
CA ASP A 268 1.49 10.08 20.09
C ASP A 268 1.40 9.99 18.56
N PRO A 269 1.91 11.00 17.82
CA PRO A 269 1.87 11.02 16.37
C PRO A 269 2.55 9.80 15.72
N PHE A 270 3.60 9.25 16.34
CA PHE A 270 4.31 8.09 15.83
C PHE A 270 3.41 6.83 15.88
N ARG A 271 2.73 6.61 17.01
CA ARG A 271 1.75 5.52 17.13
C ARG A 271 0.54 5.69 16.23
N ALA A 272 0.17 6.92 15.85
CA ALA A 272 -0.93 7.19 14.93
C ALA A 272 -0.58 6.89 13.45
N VAL A 273 0.70 7.00 13.07
CA VAL A 273 1.16 6.73 11.70
C VAL A 273 1.17 5.24 11.37
N ILE A 274 1.49 4.37 12.32
CA ILE A 274 1.53 2.92 12.13
C ILE A 274 0.19 2.33 11.63
N PRO A 275 -0.96 2.55 12.30
CA PRO A 275 -2.25 2.04 11.81
C PRO A 275 -2.68 2.73 10.51
N ALA A 276 -2.30 3.98 10.27
CA ALA A 276 -2.54 4.64 8.98
C ALA A 276 -1.77 3.95 7.83
N ASN A 277 -0.51 3.55 8.06
CA ASN A 277 0.29 2.78 7.11
C ASN A 277 -0.39 1.45 6.76
N TYR A 278 -0.80 0.69 7.78
CA TYR A 278 -1.49 -0.60 7.59
C TYR A 278 -2.84 -0.47 6.89
N ALA A 279 -3.60 0.58 7.21
CA ALA A 279 -4.88 0.83 6.56
C ALA A 279 -4.72 1.08 5.06
N HIS A 280 -3.69 1.85 4.65
CA HIS A 280 -3.41 2.09 3.23
C HIS A 280 -2.89 0.84 2.53
N LEU A 281 -1.98 0.09 3.15
CA LEU A 281 -1.53 -1.20 2.63
C LEU A 281 -2.72 -2.13 2.37
N LEU A 282 -3.66 -2.23 3.32
CA LEU A 282 -4.84 -3.08 3.18
C LEU A 282 -5.78 -2.60 2.06
N MET A 283 -5.94 -1.28 1.90
CA MET A 283 -6.67 -0.72 0.76
C MET A 283 -6.00 -1.02 -0.58
N VAL A 284 -4.67 -0.92 -0.66
CA VAL A 284 -3.90 -1.23 -1.89
C VAL A 284 -3.92 -2.72 -2.20
N ALA A 285 -3.85 -3.59 -1.20
CA ALA A 285 -4.05 -5.04 -1.39
C ALA A 285 -5.45 -5.33 -1.97
N GLY A 286 -6.48 -4.62 -1.48
CA GLY A 286 -7.82 -4.68 -2.05
C GLY A 286 -7.86 -4.22 -3.51
N ILE A 287 -7.16 -3.13 -3.85
CA ILE A 287 -7.05 -2.64 -5.24
C ILE A 287 -6.39 -3.68 -6.16
N VAL A 288 -5.29 -4.30 -5.74
CA VAL A 288 -4.63 -5.36 -6.52
C VAL A 288 -5.60 -6.50 -6.81
N ALA A 289 -6.37 -6.95 -5.81
CA ALA A 289 -7.40 -7.97 -6.01
C ALA A 289 -8.54 -7.48 -6.92
N ILE A 290 -8.97 -6.22 -6.81
CA ILE A 290 -9.98 -5.65 -7.72
C ILE A 290 -9.46 -5.62 -9.16
N ALA A 291 -8.18 -5.31 -9.38
CA ALA A 291 -7.57 -5.31 -10.71
C ALA A 291 -7.66 -6.70 -11.38
N VAL A 292 -7.33 -7.74 -10.61
CA VAL A 292 -7.50 -9.15 -11.02
C VAL A 292 -8.98 -9.43 -11.34
N GLY A 293 -9.90 -9.02 -10.47
CA GLY A 293 -11.34 -9.19 -10.70
C GLY A 293 -11.85 -8.50 -11.98
N ASP A 294 -11.43 -7.26 -12.22
CA ASP A 294 -11.81 -6.47 -13.38
C ASP A 294 -11.32 -7.12 -14.69
N GLU A 295 -10.07 -7.62 -14.73
CA GLU A 295 -9.56 -8.33 -15.91
C GLU A 295 -10.39 -9.58 -16.23
N LEU A 296 -10.67 -10.43 -15.23
CA LEU A 296 -11.46 -11.65 -15.40
C LEU A 296 -12.88 -11.35 -15.90
N VAL A 297 -13.53 -10.32 -15.35
CA VAL A 297 -14.90 -9.92 -15.68
C VAL A 297 -14.98 -9.31 -17.09
N ILE A 298 -13.96 -8.57 -17.53
CA ILE A 298 -13.92 -7.98 -18.87
C ILE A 298 -13.59 -9.02 -19.95
N GLU A 299 -12.78 -10.03 -19.63
CA GLU A 299 -12.49 -11.12 -20.56
C GLU A 299 -13.66 -12.10 -20.70
N HIS A 300 -14.35 -12.41 -19.60
CA HIS A 300 -15.39 -13.44 -19.56
C HIS A 300 -16.70 -12.97 -18.91
N PRO A 301 -17.33 -11.87 -19.39
CA PRO A 301 -18.44 -11.20 -18.70
C PRO A 301 -19.66 -12.10 -18.45
N LEU A 302 -19.98 -12.99 -19.39
CA LEU A 302 -21.14 -13.90 -19.34
C LEU A 302 -20.76 -15.36 -19.08
N GLY A 303 -19.51 -15.62 -18.70
CA GLY A 303 -18.99 -16.97 -18.43
C GLY A 303 -19.51 -17.59 -17.14
N HIS A 304 -18.90 -18.71 -16.76
CA HIS A 304 -19.06 -19.28 -15.42
C HIS A 304 -18.13 -18.56 -14.43
N THR A 305 -18.55 -18.42 -13.17
CA THR A 305 -17.74 -17.78 -12.13
C THR A 305 -17.19 -18.82 -11.14
N PRO A 306 -15.95 -19.28 -11.31
CA PRO A 306 -15.30 -20.16 -10.34
C PRO A 306 -15.23 -19.55 -8.93
N PRO A 307 -15.19 -20.35 -7.85
CA PRO A 307 -15.07 -19.85 -6.48
C PRO A 307 -13.89 -18.89 -6.24
N ALA A 308 -12.76 -19.11 -6.92
CA ALA A 308 -11.60 -18.24 -6.83
C ALA A 308 -11.89 -16.83 -7.39
N TRP A 309 -12.66 -16.72 -8.47
CA TRP A 309 -13.06 -15.44 -9.05
C TRP A 309 -14.00 -14.69 -8.13
N ILE A 310 -14.99 -15.38 -7.54
CA ILE A 310 -15.89 -14.81 -6.53
C ILE A 310 -15.08 -14.21 -5.38
N THR A 311 -14.07 -14.96 -4.90
CA THR A 311 -13.19 -14.55 -3.80
C THR A 311 -12.44 -13.27 -4.15
N VAL A 312 -11.93 -13.13 -5.36
CA VAL A 312 -11.20 -11.93 -5.78
C VAL A 312 -12.14 -10.74 -6.05
N ILE A 313 -13.23 -10.95 -6.80
CA ILE A 313 -14.19 -9.89 -7.17
C ILE A 313 -14.85 -9.29 -5.92
N LEU A 314 -15.33 -10.12 -5.00
CA LEU A 314 -15.99 -9.66 -3.77
C LEU A 314 -14.97 -9.32 -2.68
N GLY A 315 -13.93 -10.15 -2.53
CA GLY A 315 -12.91 -10.01 -1.49
C GLY A 315 -12.03 -8.79 -1.67
N GLY A 316 -11.69 -8.39 -2.90
CA GLY A 316 -10.93 -7.16 -3.14
C GLY A 316 -11.65 -5.91 -2.62
N SER A 317 -12.95 -5.80 -2.90
CA SER A 317 -13.80 -4.72 -2.36
C SER A 317 -13.99 -4.82 -0.84
N ALA A 318 -14.10 -6.03 -0.29
CA ALA A 318 -14.18 -6.23 1.15
C ALA A 318 -12.88 -5.83 1.87
N LEU A 319 -11.71 -6.18 1.32
CA LEU A 319 -10.40 -5.78 1.83
C LEU A 319 -10.24 -4.26 1.78
N PHE A 320 -10.64 -3.63 0.68
CA PHE A 320 -10.66 -2.18 0.58
C PHE A 320 -11.53 -1.54 1.67
N LEU A 321 -12.75 -2.04 1.88
CA LEU A 321 -13.64 -1.52 2.93
C LEU A 321 -13.10 -1.76 4.34
N ALA A 322 -12.44 -2.88 4.59
CA ALA A 322 -11.77 -3.17 5.86
C ALA A 322 -10.61 -2.19 6.12
N GLY A 323 -9.75 -1.97 5.12
CA GLY A 323 -8.68 -0.96 5.19
C GLY A 323 -9.23 0.44 5.39
N ARG A 324 -10.29 0.80 4.66
CA ARG A 324 -10.97 2.10 4.83
C ARG A 324 -11.60 2.26 6.21
N GLY A 325 -12.13 1.19 6.80
CA GLY A 325 -12.66 1.17 8.17
C GLY A 325 -11.56 1.38 9.21
N MET A 326 -10.43 0.67 9.07
CA MET A 326 -9.23 0.87 9.91
C MET A 326 -8.71 2.31 9.80
N PHE A 327 -8.73 2.88 8.59
CA PHE A 327 -8.36 4.27 8.35
C PHE A 327 -9.32 5.25 9.05
N GLU A 328 -10.62 4.99 9.01
CA GLU A 328 -11.62 5.80 9.72
C GLU A 328 -11.39 5.78 11.24
N TYR A 329 -11.12 4.59 11.79
CA TYR A 329 -10.79 4.45 13.21
C TYR A 329 -9.54 5.23 13.59
N THR A 330 -8.52 5.25 12.74
CA THR A 330 -7.28 6.00 12.98
C THR A 330 -7.54 7.51 13.05
N VAL A 331 -8.46 8.03 12.22
CA VAL A 331 -8.75 9.47 12.13
C VAL A 331 -9.79 9.95 13.16
N PHE A 332 -10.80 9.13 13.45
CA PHE A 332 -11.97 9.53 14.24
C PHE A 332 -12.22 8.69 15.51
N GLY A 333 -11.40 7.67 15.79
CA GLY A 333 -11.60 6.77 16.93
C GLY A 333 -12.85 5.90 16.82
N ARG A 334 -13.51 5.87 15.64
CA ARG A 334 -14.74 5.13 15.38
C ARG A 334 -14.82 4.66 13.94
N VAL A 335 -15.57 3.58 13.71
CA VAL A 335 -15.85 3.05 12.37
C VAL A 335 -17.33 3.26 12.05
N SER A 336 -17.64 3.87 10.90
CA SER A 336 -19.02 4.01 10.44
C SER A 336 -19.61 2.64 10.13
N ARG A 337 -20.81 2.34 10.64
CA ARG A 337 -21.51 1.05 10.44
C ARG A 337 -21.61 0.62 8.99
N SER A 338 -21.64 1.58 8.06
CA SER A 338 -21.67 1.30 6.62
C SER A 338 -20.51 0.45 6.10
N ARG A 339 -19.32 0.52 6.71
CA ARG A 339 -18.13 -0.26 6.30
C ARG A 339 -18.27 -1.74 6.67
N PRO A 340 -18.44 -2.12 7.96
CA PRO A 340 -18.64 -3.52 8.33
C PRO A 340 -19.93 -4.08 7.74
N ILE A 341 -21.01 -3.30 7.61
CA ILE A 341 -22.22 -3.76 6.91
C ILE A 341 -21.90 -4.08 5.45
N GLY A 342 -21.14 -3.23 4.75
CA GLY A 342 -20.72 -3.50 3.37
C GLY A 342 -19.93 -4.80 3.24
N VAL A 343 -18.95 -5.03 4.13
CA VAL A 343 -18.18 -6.29 4.18
C VAL A 343 -19.09 -7.50 4.43
N LEU A 344 -20.02 -7.40 5.38
CA LEU A 344 -20.97 -8.47 5.68
C LEU A 344 -21.93 -8.77 4.52
N VAL A 345 -22.40 -7.73 3.82
CA VAL A 345 -23.24 -7.88 2.62
C VAL A 345 -22.48 -8.57 1.50
N LEU A 346 -21.23 -8.18 1.25
CA LEU A 346 -20.38 -8.86 0.25
C LEU A 346 -20.18 -10.33 0.61
N ALA A 347 -19.89 -10.64 1.88
CA ALA A 347 -19.77 -12.02 2.34
C ALA A 347 -21.07 -12.82 2.23
N ALA A 348 -22.22 -12.19 2.51
CA ALA A 348 -23.54 -12.82 2.40
C ALA A 348 -23.96 -13.10 0.96
N ILE A 349 -23.48 -12.32 -0.02
CA ILE A 349 -23.76 -12.51 -1.45
C ILE A 349 -22.91 -13.66 -2.03
N SER A 350 -21.74 -13.97 -1.45
CA SER A 350 -20.80 -14.97 -1.99
C SER A 350 -21.42 -16.32 -2.36
N PRO A 351 -22.34 -16.94 -1.58
CA PRO A 351 -22.95 -18.21 -1.98
C PRO A 351 -23.83 -18.09 -3.22
N ALA A 352 -24.55 -16.98 -3.38
CA ALA A 352 -25.41 -16.74 -4.54
C ALA A 352 -24.58 -16.44 -5.81
N ALA A 353 -23.39 -15.85 -5.65
CA ALA A 353 -22.49 -15.52 -6.75
C ALA A 353 -22.03 -16.75 -7.57
N TYR A 354 -22.08 -17.97 -6.99
CA TYR A 354 -21.78 -19.22 -7.70
C TYR A 354 -22.70 -19.47 -8.90
N PHE A 355 -23.93 -18.95 -8.85
CA PHE A 355 -24.94 -19.14 -9.89
C PHE A 355 -25.05 -17.95 -10.85
N LEU A 356 -24.19 -16.94 -10.69
CA LEU A 356 -24.24 -15.70 -11.47
C LEU A 356 -23.02 -15.61 -12.40
N PRO A 357 -23.18 -15.03 -13.60
CA PRO A 357 -22.06 -14.70 -14.47
C PRO A 357 -21.17 -13.61 -13.85
N PRO A 358 -19.87 -13.54 -14.22
CA PRO A 358 -18.91 -12.61 -13.62
C PRO A 358 -19.36 -11.16 -13.61
N LEU A 359 -20.01 -10.70 -14.68
CA LEU A 359 -20.56 -9.35 -14.77
C LEU A 359 -21.56 -9.05 -13.65
N LEU A 360 -22.50 -9.96 -13.36
CA LEU A 360 -23.48 -9.77 -12.29
C LEU A 360 -22.83 -9.85 -10.90
N VAL A 361 -21.80 -10.69 -10.74
CA VAL A 361 -21.01 -10.76 -9.50
C VAL A 361 -20.28 -9.42 -9.27
N ALA A 362 -19.70 -8.82 -10.30
CA ALA A 362 -19.01 -7.52 -10.23
C ALA A 362 -19.96 -6.33 -9.99
N MET A 363 -21.23 -6.43 -10.37
CA MET A 363 -22.23 -5.42 -10.03
C MET A 363 -22.50 -5.36 -8.51
N ALA A 364 -22.38 -6.47 -7.78
CA ALA A 364 -22.63 -6.50 -6.34
C ALA A 364 -21.70 -5.54 -5.54
N PRO A 365 -20.35 -5.59 -5.66
CA PRO A 365 -19.48 -4.64 -5.01
C PRO A 365 -19.70 -3.21 -5.50
N ALA A 366 -19.93 -2.97 -6.79
CA ALA A 366 -20.25 -1.65 -7.30
C ALA A 366 -21.49 -1.05 -6.62
N LEU A 367 -22.56 -1.83 -6.45
CA LEU A 367 -23.79 -1.40 -5.77
C LEU A 367 -23.58 -1.17 -4.27
N VAL A 368 -22.82 -2.03 -3.59
CA VAL A 368 -22.48 -1.85 -2.17
C VAL A 368 -21.68 -0.57 -1.97
N LEU A 369 -20.64 -0.35 -2.78
CA LEU A 369 -19.82 0.87 -2.73
C LEU A 369 -20.64 2.12 -3.08
N ALA A 370 -21.55 2.04 -4.05
CA ALA A 370 -22.47 3.14 -4.39
C ALA A 370 -23.39 3.48 -3.21
N GLY A 371 -23.99 2.47 -2.58
CA GLY A 371 -24.82 2.64 -1.39
C GLY A 371 -24.06 3.31 -0.24
N ILE A 372 -22.81 2.91 -0.01
CA ILE A 372 -21.92 3.53 0.99
C ILE A 372 -21.64 5.00 0.63
N ALA A 373 -21.25 5.29 -0.61
CA ALA A 373 -20.95 6.63 -1.08
C ALA A 373 -22.17 7.58 -0.98
N ILE A 374 -23.36 7.08 -1.33
CA ILE A 374 -24.63 7.82 -1.18
C ILE A 374 -24.94 8.05 0.30
N SER A 375 -24.78 7.03 1.15
CA SER A 375 -25.01 7.12 2.59
C SER A 375 -24.09 8.16 3.25
N ASP A 376 -22.82 8.22 2.82
CA ASP A 376 -21.85 9.22 3.29
C ASP A 376 -22.20 10.63 2.80
N ALA A 377 -22.60 10.78 1.53
CA ALA A 377 -23.06 12.06 0.99
C ALA A 377 -24.32 12.56 1.69
N ALA A 378 -25.27 11.67 2.00
CA ALA A 378 -26.48 12.00 2.76
C ALA A 378 -26.16 12.43 4.19
N ARG A 379 -25.27 11.72 4.90
CA ARG A 379 -24.83 12.09 6.25
C ARG A 379 -24.09 13.43 6.31
N ALA A 380 -23.35 13.75 5.25
CA ALA A 380 -22.57 14.98 5.15
C ALA A 380 -23.40 16.21 4.75
N ARG A 381 -24.57 16.02 4.11
CA ARG A 381 -25.46 17.13 3.74
C ARG A 381 -25.98 17.84 4.99
N GLY A 382 -25.71 19.15 5.09
CA GLY A 382 -26.21 20.01 6.16
C GLY A 382 -25.47 19.89 7.50
N ARG A 383 -24.35 19.17 7.58
CA ARG A 383 -23.52 19.10 8.79
C ARG A 383 -22.11 19.65 8.53
N PRO A 384 -21.53 20.42 9.47
CA PRO A 384 -20.15 20.85 9.34
C PRO A 384 -19.21 19.62 9.25
N PRO A 385 -18.01 19.76 8.68
CA PRO A 385 -16.97 18.74 8.75
C PRO A 385 -16.75 18.37 10.22
N GLU A 386 -16.77 17.07 10.51
CA GLU A 386 -16.45 16.59 11.85
C GLU A 386 -14.94 16.76 12.08
N PRO A 387 -14.52 17.38 13.19
CA PRO A 387 -13.10 17.50 13.48
C PRO A 387 -12.50 16.10 13.74
N PRO A 388 -11.22 15.89 13.41
CA PRO A 388 -10.55 14.64 13.72
C PRO A 388 -10.52 14.40 15.23
N SER A 389 -10.73 13.15 15.63
CA SER A 389 -10.77 12.72 17.03
C SER A 389 -10.06 11.37 17.16
N PRO A 390 -8.72 11.34 17.01
CA PRO A 390 -7.97 10.09 17.03
C PRO A 390 -8.16 9.35 18.38
N PRO A 391 -8.08 8.01 18.39
CA PRO A 391 -8.25 7.22 19.60
C PRO A 391 -7.20 7.60 20.67
N GLY A 392 -7.62 7.60 21.94
CA GLY A 392 -6.74 7.90 23.08
C GLY A 392 -5.64 6.85 23.30
N PRO A 393 -4.65 7.14 24.16
CA PRO A 393 -3.62 6.17 24.50
C PRO A 393 -4.25 5.06 25.36
N ASN A 394 -4.30 3.85 24.82
CA ASN A 394 -4.59 2.63 25.60
C ASN A 394 -3.35 2.20 26.38
#